data_AF-A0A941EY76-F1
#
_entry.id   AF-A0A941EY76-F1
#
_cell.length_a   1.000
_cell.length_b   1.000
_cell.length_c   1.000
_cell.angle_alpha   90.00
_cell.angle_beta   90.00
_cell.angle_gamma   90.00
#
_symmetry.space_group_name_H-M   'P 1'
#
loop_
_entity.id
_entity.type
_entity.pdbx_description
1 polymer ?
#
loop_
_entity_poly.entity_id
_entity_poly.type
_entity_poly.pdbx_seq_one_letter_code
_entity_poly.pdbx_strand_id
1 'polypeptide(L)'
;MSLVPRVVVVHRRTEREQIVRERGTWGQAKFQAKAASVSLSAVEARHSATDRALQAVSSAVPGTWRRGAVEREDLDRFLFEPEDIVVVVGQDGLAANVAKYLSGQPVIGIDPNPGTGLGVLARH
;
A
#
# COMPACT_ATOMS: atom_id res chain seq x y z
N MET A 1 -1.12 -20.47 24.44
CA MET A 1 0.11 -19.82 23.96
C MET A 1 -0.31 -18.73 23.00
N SER A 2 0.03 -17.46 23.22
CA SER A 2 -0.21 -16.45 22.18
C SER A 2 0.77 -16.72 21.05
N LEU A 3 0.27 -16.87 19.83
CA LEU A 3 1.10 -17.04 18.65
C LEU A 3 1.96 -15.79 18.47
N VAL A 4 3.16 -15.96 17.91
CA VAL A 4 3.97 -14.79 17.51
C VAL A 4 3.16 -14.01 16.47
N PRO A 5 2.92 -12.70 16.69
CA PRO A 5 2.08 -11.91 15.80
C PRO A 5 2.57 -11.92 14.35
N ARG A 6 1.62 -11.74 13.44
CA ARG A 6 1.89 -11.56 12.01
C ARG A 6 1.53 -10.12 11.65
N VAL A 7 2.43 -9.42 10.96
CA VAL A 7 2.11 -8.13 10.35
C VAL A 7 1.64 -8.39 8.92
N VAL A 8 0.45 -7.90 8.59
CA VAL A 8 -0.10 -7.94 7.24
C VAL A 8 -0.08 -6.54 6.66
N VAL A 9 0.76 -6.34 5.64
CA VAL A 9 0.84 -5.07 4.91
C VAL A 9 -0.18 -5.06 3.80
N VAL A 10 -1.17 -4.18 3.90
CA VAL A 10 -2.14 -3.94 2.84
C VAL A 10 -1.71 -2.73 2.04
N HIS A 11 -1.66 -2.85 0.72
CA HIS A 11 -1.38 -1.72 -0.16
C HIS A 11 -2.29 -1.74 -1.37
N ARG A 12 -2.28 -0.65 -2.14
CA ARG A 12 -2.90 -0.64 -3.48
C ARG A 12 -1.81 -0.57 -4.54
N ARG A 13 -2.09 -1.13 -5.70
CA ARG A 13 -1.29 -0.91 -6.90
C ARG A 13 -1.17 0.60 -7.15
N THR A 14 0.06 1.04 -7.40
CA THR A 14 0.36 2.43 -7.77
C THR A 14 -0.05 2.71 -9.20
N GLU A 15 -0.29 3.98 -9.52
CA GLU A 15 -0.59 4.41 -10.89
C GLU A 15 0.54 4.02 -11.86
N ARG A 16 1.80 4.07 -11.42
CA ARG A 16 2.95 3.62 -12.22
C ARG A 16 2.83 2.15 -12.60
N GLU A 17 2.54 1.28 -11.64
CA GLU A 17 2.39 -0.16 -11.88
C GLU A 17 1.19 -0.45 -12.79
N GLN A 18 0.10 0.32 -12.65
CA GLN A 18 -1.05 0.22 -13.54
C GLN A 18 -0.67 0.61 -14.99
N ILE A 19 0.06 1.70 -15.18
CA ILE A 19 0.57 2.10 -16.50
C ILE A 19 1.48 1.04 -17.10
N VAL A 20 2.36 0.42 -16.30
CA VAL A 20 3.24 -0.67 -16.75
C VAL A 20 2.41 -1.88 -17.19
N ARG A 21 1.37 -2.25 -16.42
CA ARG A 21 0.48 -3.36 -16.77
C ARG A 21 -0.24 -3.13 -18.10
N GLU A 22 -0.67 -1.90 -18.37
CA GLU A 22 -1.38 -1.54 -19.61
C GLU A 22 -0.44 -1.37 -20.81
N ARG A 23 0.76 -0.84 -20.59
CA ARG A 23 1.70 -0.42 -21.65
C ARG A 23 2.94 -1.32 -21.79
N GLY A 24 3.01 -2.38 -21.01
CA GLY A 24 4.12 -3.35 -20.98
C GLY A 24 5.29 -2.92 -20.09
N THR A 25 5.87 -1.75 -20.35
CA THR A 25 7.05 -1.27 -19.61
C THR A 25 6.98 0.22 -19.27
N TRP A 26 7.71 0.62 -18.22
CA TRP A 26 7.84 2.03 -17.85
C TRP A 26 8.56 2.85 -18.94
N GLY A 27 9.51 2.23 -19.65
CA GLY A 27 10.20 2.85 -20.77
C GLY A 27 9.26 3.18 -21.93
N GLN A 28 8.39 2.24 -22.32
CA GLN A 28 7.37 2.46 -23.34
C GLN A 28 6.38 3.56 -22.94
N ALA A 29 5.95 3.56 -21.68
CA ALA A 29 5.09 4.62 -21.15
C ALA A 29 5.75 6.01 -21.25
N LYS A 30 7.03 6.14 -20.84
CA LYS A 30 7.80 7.38 -20.94
C LYS A 30 7.97 7.84 -22.39
N PHE A 31 8.24 6.93 -23.32
CA PHE A 31 8.38 7.25 -24.75
C PHE A 31 7.08 7.83 -25.32
N GLN A 32 5.94 7.18 -25.05
CA GLN A 32 4.64 7.63 -25.54
C GLN A 32 4.21 8.95 -24.89
N ALA A 33 4.43 9.11 -23.58
CA ALA A 33 4.13 10.36 -22.88
C ALA A 33 4.95 11.53 -23.44
N LYS A 34 6.23 11.31 -23.78
CA LYS A 34 7.09 12.31 -24.43
C LYS A 34 6.51 12.73 -25.79
N ALA A 35 6.05 11.79 -26.61
CA ALA A 35 5.43 12.09 -27.89
C ALA A 35 4.15 12.93 -27.74
N ALA A 36 3.40 12.74 -26.64
CA ALA A 36 2.21 13.50 -26.30
C ALA A 36 2.48 14.79 -25.49
N SER A 37 3.75 15.14 -25.22
CA SER A 37 4.14 16.26 -24.33
C SER A 37 3.51 16.19 -22.92
N VAL A 38 3.26 14.99 -22.41
CA VAL A 38 2.73 14.74 -21.06
C VAL A 38 3.86 14.31 -20.12
N SER A 39 3.90 14.89 -18.92
CA SER A 39 4.88 14.52 -17.89
C SER A 39 4.38 13.39 -16.99
N LEU A 40 5.23 12.40 -16.74
CA LEU A 40 4.98 11.31 -15.78
C LEU A 40 5.72 11.47 -14.44
N SER A 41 6.37 12.63 -14.23
CA SER A 41 7.20 12.88 -13.04
C SER A 41 6.43 12.77 -11.72
N ALA A 42 5.20 13.28 -11.66
CA ALA A 42 4.36 13.17 -10.46
C ALA A 42 3.95 11.72 -10.16
N VAL A 43 3.74 10.90 -11.21
CA VAL A 43 3.44 9.47 -11.08
C VAL A 43 4.65 8.72 -10.50
N GLU A 44 5.85 9.02 -11.03
CA GLU A 44 7.11 8.46 -10.56
C GLU A 44 7.37 8.84 -9.09
N ALA A 45 7.20 10.11 -8.73
CA ALA A 45 7.38 10.59 -7.37
C ALA A 45 6.44 9.90 -6.36
N ARG A 46 5.14 9.78 -6.71
CA ARG A 46 4.17 9.08 -5.86
C ARG A 46 4.51 7.60 -5.68
N HIS A 47 4.93 6.92 -6.75
CA HIS A 47 5.36 5.52 -6.66
C HIS A 47 6.58 5.37 -5.75
N SER A 48 7.61 6.19 -5.93
CA SER A 48 8.80 6.17 -5.06
C SER A 48 8.49 6.50 -3.60
N ALA A 49 7.48 7.34 -3.33
CA ALA A 49 7.03 7.58 -1.97
C ALA A 49 6.37 6.34 -1.34
N THR A 50 5.50 5.65 -2.10
CA THR A 50 4.88 4.39 -1.66
C THR A 50 5.92 3.30 -1.42
N ASP A 51 6.87 3.11 -2.34
CA ASP A 51 7.94 2.11 -2.20
C ASP A 51 8.77 2.36 -0.94
N ARG A 52 9.14 3.62 -0.69
CA ARG A 52 9.88 3.98 0.54
C ARG A 52 9.06 3.70 1.80
N ALA A 53 7.75 3.96 1.79
CA ALA A 53 6.89 3.65 2.92
C ALA A 53 6.78 2.13 3.15
N LEU A 54 6.59 1.34 2.09
CA LEU A 54 6.56 -0.12 2.18
C LEU A 54 7.88 -0.69 2.72
N GLN A 55 9.02 -0.16 2.26
CA GLN A 55 10.33 -0.53 2.78
C GLN A 55 10.49 -0.16 4.25
N ALA A 56 10.12 1.05 4.65
CA ALA A 56 10.20 1.50 6.04
C ALA A 56 9.33 0.63 6.97
N VAL A 57 8.11 0.28 6.54
CA VAL A 57 7.24 -0.66 7.27
C VAL A 57 7.92 -2.01 7.41
N SER A 58 8.40 -2.59 6.30
CA SER A 58 9.05 -3.90 6.30
C SER A 58 10.27 -3.95 7.21
N SER A 59 11.06 -2.88 7.27
CA SER A 59 12.22 -2.74 8.15
C SER A 59 11.86 -2.51 9.62
N ALA A 60 10.68 -1.97 9.91
CA ALA A 60 10.20 -1.76 11.28
C ALA A 60 9.61 -3.02 11.93
N VAL A 61 9.22 -4.02 11.13
CA VAL A 61 8.68 -5.29 11.66
C VAL A 61 9.79 -6.10 12.34
N PRO A 62 9.62 -6.55 13.60
CA PRO A 62 10.59 -7.41 14.27
C PRO A 62 10.90 -8.67 13.47
N GLY A 63 12.18 -9.05 13.38
CA GLY A 63 12.61 -10.22 12.58
C GLY A 63 12.03 -11.56 13.06
N THR A 64 11.54 -11.64 14.29
CA THR A 64 10.86 -12.82 14.83
C THR A 64 9.41 -12.94 14.39
N TRP A 65 8.80 -11.86 13.89
CA TRP A 65 7.40 -11.82 13.50
C TRP A 65 7.19 -12.33 12.07
N ARG A 66 6.03 -12.96 11.85
CA ARG A 66 5.61 -13.36 10.50
C ARG A 66 5.20 -12.11 9.71
N ARG A 67 5.40 -12.15 8.40
CA ARG A 67 5.04 -11.06 7.48
C ARG A 67 4.17 -11.57 6.36
N GLY A 68 3.07 -10.89 6.11
CA GLY A 68 2.22 -11.06 4.93
C GLY A 68 2.06 -9.73 4.20
N ALA A 69 1.77 -9.79 2.91
CA ALA A 69 1.41 -8.63 2.12
C ALA A 69 0.21 -8.98 1.23
N VAL A 70 -0.69 -8.02 1.02
CA VAL A 70 -1.87 -8.20 0.19
C VAL A 70 -2.22 -6.90 -0.52
N GLU A 71 -2.52 -7.02 -1.82
CA GLU A 71 -3.06 -5.90 -2.58
C GLU A 71 -4.55 -5.71 -2.24
N ARG A 72 -5.03 -4.45 -2.26
CA ARG A 72 -6.44 -4.12 -2.00
C ARG A 72 -7.41 -4.95 -2.85
N GLU A 73 -7.05 -5.22 -4.09
CA GLU A 73 -7.87 -6.01 -5.03
C GLU A 73 -8.05 -7.48 -4.60
N ASP A 74 -7.24 -7.95 -3.66
CA ASP A 74 -7.19 -9.35 -3.22
C ASP A 74 -7.66 -9.54 -1.77
N LEU A 75 -8.19 -8.48 -1.15
CA LEU A 75 -8.60 -8.50 0.26
C LEU A 75 -9.78 -9.44 0.54
N ASP A 76 -10.69 -9.61 -0.42
CA ASP A 76 -11.89 -10.44 -0.27
C ASP A 76 -11.57 -11.95 -0.17
N ARG A 77 -10.41 -12.35 -0.68
CA ARG A 77 -9.87 -13.72 -0.64
C ARG A 77 -8.75 -13.90 0.38
N PHE A 78 -8.35 -12.83 1.08
CA PHE A 78 -7.26 -12.89 2.04
C PHE A 78 -7.75 -13.36 3.42
N LEU A 79 -7.05 -14.33 3.99
CA LEU A 79 -7.38 -14.87 5.32
C LEU A 79 -6.59 -14.14 6.42
N PHE A 80 -7.28 -13.29 7.16
CA PHE A 80 -6.74 -12.67 8.37
C PHE A 80 -6.80 -13.63 9.57
N GLU A 81 -5.71 -13.69 10.33
CA GLU A 81 -5.64 -14.38 11.61
C GLU A 81 -6.12 -13.41 12.73
N PRO A 82 -6.66 -13.91 13.85
CA PRO A 82 -7.13 -13.05 14.95
C PRO A 82 -6.04 -12.15 15.53
N GLU A 83 -4.78 -12.62 15.56
CA GLU A 83 -3.62 -11.90 16.10
C GLU A 83 -2.88 -11.04 15.04
N ASP A 84 -3.45 -10.89 13.84
CA ASP A 84 -2.85 -10.05 12.80
C ASP A 84 -2.82 -8.57 13.20
N ILE A 85 -1.69 -7.92 12.95
CA ILE A 85 -1.56 -6.47 12.98
C ILE A 85 -1.57 -5.97 11.54
N VAL A 86 -2.55 -5.16 11.19
CA VAL A 86 -2.78 -4.74 9.80
C VAL A 86 -2.18 -3.36 9.58
N VAL A 87 -1.20 -3.26 8.69
CA VAL A 87 -0.57 -1.99 8.31
C VAL A 87 -1.01 -1.63 6.90
N VAL A 88 -1.71 -0.52 6.75
CA VAL A 88 -2.27 -0.09 5.48
C VAL A 88 -1.43 1.04 4.91
N VAL A 89 -0.75 0.79 3.78
CA VAL A 89 0.08 1.77 3.09
C VAL A 89 -0.65 2.26 1.82
N GLY A 90 -1.08 3.52 1.83
CA GLY A 90 -1.76 4.11 0.69
C GLY A 90 -2.51 5.39 1.05
N GLN A 91 -2.96 6.10 0.02
CA GLN A 91 -3.70 7.35 0.15
C GLN A 91 -4.96 7.21 1.03
N ASP A 92 -5.34 8.31 1.67
CA ASP A 92 -6.51 8.46 2.54
C ASP A 92 -7.74 7.62 2.13
N GLY A 93 -8.33 6.95 3.12
CA GLY A 93 -9.53 6.12 2.94
C GLY A 93 -9.27 4.65 2.59
N LEU A 94 -8.02 4.23 2.37
CA LEU A 94 -7.70 2.80 2.22
C LEU A 94 -7.92 2.07 3.55
N ALA A 95 -7.45 2.61 4.68
CA ALA A 95 -7.58 1.98 6.00
C ALA A 95 -9.04 1.71 6.39
N ALA A 96 -9.93 2.69 6.21
CA ALA A 96 -11.37 2.52 6.48
C ALA A 96 -12.03 1.47 5.58
N ASN A 97 -11.54 1.28 4.35
CA ASN A 97 -12.03 0.22 3.48
C ASN A 97 -11.52 -1.16 3.91
N VAL A 98 -10.27 -1.25 4.36
CA VAL A 98 -9.68 -2.49 4.88
C VAL A 98 -10.42 -2.96 6.13
N ALA A 99 -10.81 -2.05 7.02
CA ALA A 99 -11.51 -2.37 8.26
C ALA A 99 -12.80 -3.19 8.06
N LYS A 100 -13.43 -3.12 6.87
CA LYS A 100 -14.63 -3.93 6.52
C LYS A 100 -14.35 -5.43 6.41
N TYR A 101 -13.10 -5.82 6.23
CA TYR A 101 -12.65 -7.20 6.07
C TYR A 101 -12.06 -7.77 7.37
N LEU A 102 -12.02 -6.97 8.44
CA LEU A 102 -11.39 -7.31 9.70
C LEU A 102 -12.43 -7.60 10.78
N SER A 103 -12.04 -8.47 11.72
CA SER A 103 -12.83 -8.92 12.85
C SER A 103 -12.15 -8.54 14.17
N GLY A 104 -11.74 -7.28 14.29
CA GLY A 104 -11.13 -6.73 15.51
C GLY A 104 -9.61 -6.60 15.50
N GLN A 105 -8.93 -6.96 14.39
CA GLN A 105 -7.50 -6.73 14.23
C GLN A 105 -7.18 -5.21 14.30
N PRO A 106 -6.09 -4.81 14.98
CA PRO A 106 -5.63 -3.42 14.99
C PRO A 106 -5.17 -2.98 13.59
N VAL A 107 -5.49 -1.74 13.23
CA VAL A 107 -5.19 -1.14 11.92
C VAL A 107 -4.31 0.10 12.07
N ILE A 108 -3.19 0.13 11.36
CA ILE A 108 -2.26 1.27 11.31
C ILE A 108 -2.27 1.84 9.90
N GLY A 109 -2.79 3.05 9.72
CA GLY A 109 -2.78 3.75 8.42
C GLY A 109 -1.50 4.54 8.19
N ILE A 110 -0.91 4.39 7.01
CA ILE A 110 0.28 5.13 6.56
C ILE A 110 -0.03 5.75 5.20
N ASP A 111 -0.09 7.07 5.17
CA ASP A 111 -0.15 7.83 3.92
C ASP A 111 1.28 8.16 3.44
N PRO A 112 1.76 7.59 2.32
CA PRO A 112 3.06 7.91 1.77
C PRO A 112 3.15 9.32 1.15
N ASN A 113 2.02 10.02 0.94
CA ASN A 113 1.99 11.36 0.34
C ASN A 113 1.10 12.32 1.16
N PRO A 114 1.49 12.62 2.42
CA PRO A 114 0.68 13.45 3.31
C PRO A 114 0.43 14.83 2.69
N GLY A 115 -0.82 15.31 2.77
CA GLY A 115 -1.24 16.61 2.23
C GLY A 115 -1.75 16.59 0.78
N THR A 116 -1.84 15.42 0.15
CA THR A 116 -2.44 15.25 -1.20
C THR A 116 -3.84 14.61 -1.16
N GLY A 117 -4.31 14.17 0.01
CA GLY A 117 -5.64 13.62 0.26
C GLY A 117 -6.49 14.46 1.24
N LEU A 118 -7.61 13.91 1.70
CA LEU A 118 -8.57 14.57 2.62
C LEU A 118 -8.08 14.65 4.09
N GLY A 119 -6.89 14.15 4.42
CA GLY A 119 -6.22 14.39 5.69
C GLY A 119 -6.84 13.67 6.89
N VAL A 120 -7.36 12.46 6.71
CA VAL A 120 -8.02 11.72 7.80
C VAL A 120 -7.24 10.46 8.14
N LEU A 121 -6.25 10.61 9.04
CA LEU A 121 -5.68 9.50 9.79
C LEU A 121 -6.50 9.35 11.09
N ALA A 122 -7.40 8.36 11.12
CA ALA A 122 -8.06 8.00 12.36
C ALA A 122 -7.01 7.39 13.31
N ARG A 123 -6.85 8.00 14.49
CA ARG A 123 -6.18 7.34 15.61
C ARG A 123 -7.16 6.30 16.15
N HIS A 124 -6.77 5.04 16.13
CA HIS A 124 -7.40 3.99 16.92
C HIS A 124 -6.34 3.41 17.84
#